data_AF-A0A5P3MEC4-F1
#
_entry.id   AF-A0A5P3MEC4-F1
#
_cell.length_a   1.000
_cell.length_b   1.000
_cell.length_c   1.000
_cell.angle_alpha   90.00
_cell.angle_beta   90.00
_cell.angle_gamma   90.00
#
_symmetry.space_group_name_H-M   'P 1'
#
loop_
_entity.id
_entity.type
_entity.pdbx_description
1 polymer ?
#
loop_
_entity_poly.entity_id
_entity_poly.type
_entity_poly.pdbx_seq_one_letter_code
_entity_poly.pdbx_strand_id
1 'polypeptide(L)'
;MYIKIILLLSLYPALSHSASIYFNEYHNGIKVESWKDLRDKDIVKQDLDFSCGAASIATLLNGYYNQKVTEEEVLKIMDKGDMMASFDDMQKALDKLGFRAKGYAVSLETLEKLKIPVIAYIKHRKNDHFTVISGINNNFVRISDPSLGKRVLSTYQFQEMWETRADNHLKGKILVILPKDQSSNSSFFTKNVKQPTTQAIKFLASER
;
A
#
# COMPACT_ATOMS: atom_id res chain seq x y z
N MET A 1 -56.02 -71.47 0.50
CA MET A 1 -55.11 -71.43 1.66
C MET A 1 -53.96 -70.51 1.27
N TYR A 2 -53.98 -69.24 1.70
CA TYR A 2 -53.08 -68.19 1.20
C TYR A 2 -51.70 -68.28 1.88
N ILE A 3 -50.64 -68.41 1.09
CA ILE A 3 -49.24 -68.40 1.54
C ILE A 3 -48.81 -66.92 1.70
N LYS A 4 -48.58 -66.48 2.94
CA LYS A 4 -47.97 -65.18 3.25
C LYS A 4 -46.46 -65.28 3.03
N ILE A 5 -45.95 -64.65 1.98
CA ILE A 5 -44.52 -64.41 1.77
C ILE A 5 -44.17 -63.12 2.53
N ILE A 6 -43.37 -63.24 3.59
CA ILE A 6 -42.81 -62.08 4.31
C ILE A 6 -41.47 -61.75 3.65
N LEU A 7 -41.43 -60.63 2.93
CA LEU A 7 -40.22 -60.09 2.30
C LEU A 7 -39.45 -59.29 3.36
N LEU A 8 -38.31 -59.82 3.83
CA LEU A 8 -37.42 -59.12 4.76
C LEU A 8 -36.49 -58.19 3.95
N LEU A 9 -36.77 -56.88 3.92
CA LEU A 9 -35.88 -55.88 3.33
C LEU A 9 -34.75 -55.57 4.34
N SER A 10 -33.53 -56.04 4.08
CA SER A 10 -32.34 -55.63 4.84
C SER A 10 -31.83 -54.29 4.31
N LEU A 11 -32.02 -53.21 5.08
CA LEU A 11 -31.31 -51.95 4.84
C LEU A 11 -29.84 -52.12 5.23
N TYR A 12 -28.94 -52.11 4.26
CA TYR A 12 -27.51 -51.92 4.51
C TYR A 12 -27.22 -50.42 4.60
N PRO A 13 -26.74 -49.89 5.75
CA PRO A 13 -26.25 -48.52 5.79
C PRO A 13 -24.96 -48.44 4.96
N ALA A 14 -24.95 -47.55 3.96
CA ALA A 14 -23.73 -47.20 3.25
C ALA A 14 -22.81 -46.43 4.21
N LEU A 15 -21.76 -47.09 4.70
CA LEU A 15 -20.68 -46.45 5.45
C LEU A 15 -19.82 -45.61 4.50
N SER A 16 -20.13 -44.31 4.40
CA SER A 16 -19.28 -43.33 3.74
C SER A 16 -17.98 -43.18 4.54
N HIS A 17 -16.89 -43.79 4.06
CA HIS A 17 -15.55 -43.55 4.60
C HIS A 17 -15.02 -42.23 4.01
N SER A 18 -14.83 -41.24 4.89
CA SER A 18 -13.97 -40.09 4.60
C SER A 18 -12.54 -40.60 4.47
N ALA A 19 -11.99 -40.62 3.26
CA ALA A 19 -10.56 -40.83 3.07
C ALA A 19 -9.84 -39.56 3.54
N SER A 20 -9.08 -39.66 4.63
CA SER A 20 -8.17 -38.59 5.05
C SER A 20 -7.19 -38.33 3.91
N ILE A 21 -7.21 -37.11 3.36
CA ILE A 21 -6.19 -36.66 2.42
C ILE A 21 -4.91 -36.44 3.23
N TYR A 22 -3.95 -37.35 3.09
CA TYR A 22 -2.61 -37.17 3.65
C TYR A 22 -1.86 -36.16 2.77
N PHE A 23 -1.79 -34.91 3.21
CA PHE A 23 -0.81 -33.98 2.66
C PHE A 23 0.58 -34.45 3.10
N ASN A 24 1.37 -34.92 2.14
CA ASN A 24 2.75 -35.27 2.37
C ASN A 24 3.50 -33.97 2.71
N GLU A 25 3.87 -33.77 3.98
CA GLU A 25 4.66 -32.63 4.43
C GLU A 25 6.09 -32.75 3.91
N TYR A 26 6.29 -32.36 2.65
CA TYR A 26 7.62 -32.07 2.13
C TYR A 26 8.11 -30.76 2.76
N HIS A 27 8.73 -30.85 3.94
CA HIS A 27 9.45 -29.76 4.60
C HIS A 27 10.78 -29.46 3.88
N ASN A 28 10.71 -29.10 2.60
CA ASN A 28 11.69 -28.19 2.01
C ASN A 28 11.00 -26.84 2.00
N GLY A 29 11.36 -25.98 2.95
CA GLY A 29 10.69 -24.70 3.24
C GLY A 29 10.73 -23.72 2.07
N ILE A 30 9.86 -23.94 1.07
CA ILE A 30 9.56 -22.94 0.07
C ILE A 30 8.89 -21.79 0.82
N LYS A 31 9.59 -20.66 0.96
CA LYS A 31 9.02 -19.45 1.53
C LYS A 31 7.91 -18.97 0.58
N VAL A 32 6.67 -19.30 0.88
CA VAL A 32 5.49 -18.81 0.16
C VAL A 32 5.18 -17.40 0.70
N GLU A 33 5.37 -16.38 -0.12
CA GLU A 33 4.86 -15.02 0.18
C GLU A 33 3.43 -14.92 -0.38
N SER A 34 2.47 -14.50 0.45
CA SER A 34 1.10 -14.26 -0.01
C SER A 34 1.02 -13.03 -0.92
N TRP A 35 -0.06 -12.88 -1.69
CA TRP A 35 -0.25 -11.67 -2.48
C TRP A 35 -0.40 -10.43 -1.61
N LYS A 36 -1.05 -10.57 -0.44
CA LYS A 36 -1.08 -9.53 0.59
C LYS A 36 0.33 -9.14 1.03
N ASP A 37 1.20 -10.10 1.32
CA ASP A 37 2.59 -9.82 1.70
C ASP A 37 3.34 -9.08 0.59
N LEU A 38 3.17 -9.49 -0.67
CA LEU A 38 3.79 -8.83 -1.82
C LEU A 38 3.26 -7.40 -2.05
N ARG A 39 1.95 -7.20 -1.86
CA ARG A 39 1.28 -5.90 -1.98
C ARG A 39 1.76 -4.93 -0.90
N ASP A 40 1.87 -5.39 0.33
CA ASP A 40 2.19 -4.57 1.50
C ASP A 40 3.70 -4.52 1.78
N LYS A 41 4.52 -5.30 1.05
CA LYS A 41 5.99 -5.29 1.13
C LYS A 41 6.54 -3.86 1.09
N ASP A 42 7.50 -3.54 1.94
CA ASP A 42 8.14 -2.21 2.04
C ASP A 42 7.17 -1.04 2.30
N ILE A 43 5.98 -1.31 2.83
CA ILE A 43 5.02 -0.30 3.28
C ILE A 43 4.83 -0.45 4.78
N VAL A 44 4.95 0.67 5.49
CA VAL A 44 4.46 0.77 6.86
C VAL A 44 2.95 1.02 6.75
N LYS A 45 2.16 0.02 7.14
CA LYS A 45 0.70 0.11 7.17
C LYS A 45 0.27 1.09 8.24
N GLN A 46 -0.83 1.79 7.99
CA GLN A 46 -1.46 2.59 9.03
C GLN A 46 -2.40 1.72 9.87
N ASP A 47 -2.35 1.86 11.19
CA ASP A 47 -3.28 1.19 12.10
C ASP A 47 -4.44 2.09 12.54
N LEU A 48 -4.35 3.41 12.32
CA LEU A 48 -5.35 4.40 12.73
C LEU A 48 -5.87 5.20 11.52
N ASP A 49 -7.09 5.72 11.59
CA ASP A 49 -7.69 6.46 10.46
C ASP A 49 -6.96 7.77 10.15
N PHE A 50 -6.34 8.41 11.16
CA PHE A 50 -5.69 9.72 11.06
C PHE A 50 -4.17 9.66 10.84
N SER A 51 -3.58 8.46 10.79
CA SER A 51 -2.13 8.26 10.83
C SER A 51 -1.49 8.04 9.46
N CYS A 52 -2.24 8.15 8.36
CA CYS A 52 -1.73 7.98 6.99
C CYS A 52 -0.48 8.86 6.69
N GLY A 53 -0.40 10.06 7.27
CA GLY A 53 0.79 10.93 7.14
C GLY A 53 2.02 10.36 7.85
N ALA A 54 1.85 9.82 9.05
CA ALA A 54 2.92 9.19 9.83
C ALA A 54 3.42 7.91 9.15
N ALA A 55 2.50 7.05 8.73
CA ALA A 55 2.82 5.83 8.00
C ALA A 55 3.46 6.11 6.63
N SER A 56 3.07 7.19 5.95
CA SER A 56 3.72 7.63 4.69
C SER A 56 5.17 8.10 4.91
N ILE A 57 5.43 8.84 6.00
CA ILE A 57 6.80 9.20 6.39
C ILE A 57 7.62 7.93 6.63
N ALA A 58 7.14 7.04 7.50
CA ALA A 58 7.84 5.81 7.85
C ALA A 58 8.13 4.96 6.61
N THR A 59 7.14 4.79 5.72
CA THR A 59 7.29 4.09 4.44
C THR A 59 8.39 4.68 3.57
N LEU A 60 8.40 6.01 3.38
CA LEU A 60 9.39 6.67 2.53
C LEU A 60 10.79 6.60 3.15
N LEU A 61 10.93 6.89 4.45
CA LEU A 61 12.22 6.87 5.13
C LEU A 61 12.82 5.46 5.15
N ASN A 62 12.02 4.43 5.42
CA ASN A 62 12.49 3.05 5.46
C ASN A 62 12.86 2.55 4.06
N GLY A 63 12.01 2.83 3.07
CA GLY A 63 12.21 2.34 1.71
C GLY A 63 13.32 3.06 0.95
N TYR A 64 13.41 4.38 1.07
CA TYR A 64 14.32 5.20 0.27
C TYR A 64 15.58 5.65 1.01
N TYR A 65 15.51 5.82 2.33
CA TYR A 65 16.66 6.26 3.14
C TYR A 65 17.17 5.17 4.09
N ASN A 66 16.72 3.92 3.91
CA ASN A 66 17.10 2.75 4.72
C ASN A 66 16.97 2.97 6.24
N GLN A 67 16.00 3.77 6.65
CA GLN A 67 15.70 3.99 8.06
C GLN A 67 14.90 2.80 8.63
N LYS A 68 14.69 2.81 9.95
CA LYS A 68 13.87 1.84 10.66
C LYS A 68 12.90 2.57 11.60
N VAL A 69 12.04 3.37 11.00
CA VAL A 69 11.06 4.21 11.70
C VAL A 69 9.69 3.55 11.64
N THR A 70 8.96 3.52 12.75
CA THR A 70 7.59 2.99 12.82
C THR A 70 6.55 4.11 12.69
N GLU A 71 5.30 3.73 12.43
CA GLU A 71 4.17 4.66 12.46
C GLU A 71 4.02 5.33 13.84
N GLU A 72 4.09 4.55 14.91
CA GLU A 72 3.95 5.00 16.30
C GLU A 72 5.04 6.02 16.67
N GLU A 73 6.30 5.76 16.27
CA GLU A 73 7.41 6.68 16.50
C GLU A 73 7.14 8.05 15.83
N VAL A 74 6.67 8.05 14.58
CA VAL A 74 6.36 9.30 13.87
C VAL A 74 5.16 10.02 14.50
N LEU A 75 4.11 9.28 14.90
CA LEU A 75 2.95 9.86 15.59
C LEU A 75 3.35 10.53 16.90
N LYS A 76 4.19 9.87 17.70
CA LYS A 76 4.72 10.42 18.94
C LYS A 76 5.53 11.69 18.72
N ILE A 77 6.29 11.76 17.62
CA ILE A 77 7.08 12.94 17.26
C ILE A 77 6.18 14.11 16.80
N MET A 78 5.10 13.81 16.07
CA MET A 78 4.10 14.78 15.62
C MET A 78 3.29 15.37 16.78
N ASP A 79 2.96 14.56 17.79
CA ASP A 79 2.28 14.97 19.02
C ASP A 79 0.94 15.71 18.76
N LYS A 80 0.07 15.09 17.96
CA LYS A 80 -1.22 15.67 17.53
C LYS A 80 -2.46 14.96 18.09
N GLY A 81 -2.30 13.92 18.89
CA GLY A 81 -3.39 13.01 19.23
C GLY A 81 -4.05 12.45 17.96
N ASP A 82 -5.38 12.51 17.89
CA ASP A 82 -6.18 11.89 16.83
C ASP A 82 -6.44 12.82 15.62
N MET A 83 -5.76 13.96 15.55
CA MET A 83 -5.92 14.90 14.43
C MET A 83 -5.10 14.48 13.21
N MET A 84 -5.72 14.57 12.02
CA MET A 84 -5.04 14.33 10.75
C MET A 84 -3.83 15.28 10.58
N ALA A 85 -2.71 14.73 10.13
CA ALA A 85 -1.48 15.50 9.92
C ALA A 85 -1.60 16.46 8.72
N SER A 86 -1.00 17.64 8.81
CA SER A 86 -0.73 18.51 7.66
C SER A 86 0.71 18.34 7.15
N PHE A 87 1.03 18.91 5.98
CA PHE A 87 2.43 18.98 5.54
C PHE A 87 3.31 19.81 6.46
N ASP A 88 2.77 20.79 7.18
CA ASP A 88 3.55 21.56 8.16
C ASP A 88 3.94 20.67 9.35
N ASP A 89 3.00 19.87 9.85
CA ASP A 89 3.26 18.91 10.93
C ASP A 89 4.31 17.87 10.52
N MET A 90 4.18 17.32 9.31
CA MET A 90 5.15 16.40 8.74
C MET A 90 6.54 17.01 8.60
N GLN A 91 6.65 18.28 8.19
CA GLN A 91 7.94 18.97 8.10
C GLN A 91 8.61 19.09 9.48
N LYS A 92 7.85 19.47 10.51
CA LYS A 92 8.35 19.56 11.89
C LYS A 92 8.82 18.20 12.43
N ALA A 93 8.06 17.14 12.15
CA ALA A 93 8.44 15.78 12.55
C ALA A 93 9.70 15.30 11.82
N LEU A 94 9.81 15.55 10.52
CA LEU A 94 10.96 15.18 9.71
C LEU A 94 12.24 15.92 10.14
N ASP A 95 12.13 17.17 10.57
CA ASP A 95 13.28 17.92 11.08
C ASP A 95 13.87 17.28 12.35
N LYS A 96 13.00 16.85 13.28
CA LYS A 96 13.38 16.07 14.48
C LYS A 96 13.99 14.71 14.13
N LEU A 97 13.58 14.10 13.01
CA LEU A 97 14.14 12.85 12.47
C LEU A 97 15.44 13.07 11.67
N GLY A 98 15.97 14.30 11.58
CA GLY A 98 17.22 14.58 10.88
C GLY A 98 17.08 14.77 9.37
N PHE A 99 15.86 14.98 8.86
CA PHE A 99 15.59 15.23 7.45
C PHE A 99 15.16 16.68 7.22
N ARG A 100 15.45 17.21 6.03
CA ARG A 100 14.86 18.47 5.58
C ARG A 100 13.67 18.15 4.69
N ALA A 101 12.51 18.69 5.00
CA ALA A 101 11.33 18.50 4.16
C ALA A 101 10.74 19.84 3.74
N LYS A 102 10.13 19.87 2.55
CA LYS A 102 9.43 21.05 2.05
C LYS A 102 8.20 20.68 1.24
N GLY A 103 7.09 21.34 1.57
CA GLY A 103 5.84 21.24 0.81
C GLY A 103 5.88 22.10 -0.45
N TYR A 104 5.44 21.56 -1.58
CA TYR A 104 5.36 22.24 -2.86
C TYR A 104 3.99 22.04 -3.51
N ALA A 105 3.53 23.09 -4.20
CA ALA A 105 2.51 22.95 -5.22
C ALA A 105 3.21 22.74 -6.57
N VAL A 106 2.81 21.72 -7.33
CA VAL A 106 3.48 21.34 -8.58
C VAL A 106 2.48 20.97 -9.68
N SER A 107 2.89 21.15 -10.93
CA SER A 107 2.19 20.60 -12.10
C SER A 107 2.48 19.11 -12.24
N LEU A 108 1.64 18.39 -12.98
CA LEU A 108 1.90 16.98 -13.31
C LEU A 108 3.21 16.83 -14.09
N GLU A 109 3.49 17.72 -15.04
CA GLU A 109 4.75 17.71 -15.81
C GLU A 109 5.99 17.84 -14.91
N THR A 110 5.91 18.67 -13.87
CA THR A 110 6.98 18.77 -12.86
C THR A 110 7.11 17.48 -12.06
N LEU A 111 5.97 16.90 -11.65
CA LEU A 111 5.94 15.63 -10.92
C LEU A 111 6.59 14.49 -11.72
N GLU A 112 6.29 14.41 -13.02
CA GLU A 112 6.86 13.44 -13.96
C GLU A 112 8.38 13.57 -14.13
N LYS A 113 8.96 14.74 -13.86
CA LYS A 113 10.42 14.95 -13.93
C LYS A 113 11.15 14.52 -12.66
N LEU A 114 10.46 14.33 -11.54
CA LEU A 114 11.08 13.95 -10.26
C LEU A 114 11.76 12.58 -10.34
N LYS A 115 12.92 12.45 -9.72
CA LYS A 115 13.73 11.22 -9.69
C LYS A 115 13.80 10.55 -8.31
N ILE A 116 13.03 11.08 -7.36
CA ILE A 116 13.01 10.66 -5.96
C ILE A 116 11.55 10.47 -5.51
N PRO A 117 11.29 9.62 -4.51
CA PRO A 117 9.95 9.46 -3.99
C PRO A 117 9.52 10.71 -3.23
N VAL A 118 8.22 10.98 -3.23
CA VAL A 118 7.61 12.12 -2.53
C VAL A 118 6.32 11.67 -1.87
N ILE A 119 5.90 12.37 -0.81
CA ILE A 119 4.56 12.17 -0.24
C ILE A 119 3.60 13.08 -1.00
N ALA A 120 2.51 12.53 -1.52
CA ALA A 120 1.46 13.26 -2.20
C ALA A 120 0.23 13.40 -1.30
N TYR A 121 -0.38 14.57 -1.32
CA TYR A 121 -1.72 14.77 -0.77
C TYR A 121 -2.73 14.49 -1.87
N ILE A 122 -3.69 13.61 -1.60
CA ILE A 122 -4.74 13.23 -2.54
C ILE A 122 -6.10 13.26 -1.84
N LYS A 123 -7.17 13.29 -2.64
CA LYS A 123 -8.54 13.03 -2.18
C LYS A 123 -9.00 11.68 -2.68
N HIS A 124 -9.22 10.76 -1.76
CA HIS A 124 -9.86 9.48 -2.06
C HIS A 124 -11.33 9.54 -1.62
N ARG A 125 -12.27 9.51 -2.57
CA ARG A 125 -13.72 9.57 -2.29
C ARG A 125 -14.13 10.73 -1.37
N LYS A 126 -13.53 11.91 -1.57
CA LYS A 126 -13.67 13.16 -0.78
C LYS A 126 -12.93 13.22 0.55
N ASN A 127 -12.31 12.12 0.99
CA ASN A 127 -11.48 12.12 2.19
C ASN A 127 -10.05 12.53 1.86
N ASP A 128 -9.47 13.34 2.74
CA ASP A 128 -8.07 13.74 2.69
C ASP A 128 -7.18 12.54 3.00
N HIS A 129 -6.14 12.34 2.19
CA HIS A 129 -5.24 11.19 2.35
C HIS A 129 -3.81 11.54 1.93
N PHE A 130 -2.84 10.85 2.54
CA PHE A 130 -1.45 10.90 2.13
C PHE A 130 -0.99 9.54 1.62
N THR A 131 -0.21 9.58 0.54
CA THR A 131 0.39 8.39 -0.06
C THR A 131 1.80 8.70 -0.54
N VAL A 132 2.66 7.70 -0.64
CA VAL A 132 4.01 7.88 -1.21
C VAL A 132 3.97 7.59 -2.71
N ILE A 133 4.42 8.52 -3.54
CA ILE A 133 4.70 8.24 -4.95
C ILE A 133 6.08 7.57 -5.01
N SER A 134 6.10 6.28 -5.34
CA SER A 134 7.32 5.47 -5.50
C SER A 134 7.71 5.26 -6.96
N GLY A 135 6.95 5.82 -7.91
CA GLY A 135 7.35 5.85 -9.30
C GLY A 135 6.35 6.58 -10.18
N ILE A 136 6.83 7.18 -11.26
CA ILE A 136 5.98 7.90 -12.21
C ILE A 136 6.61 7.92 -13.60
N ASN A 137 5.79 7.68 -14.61
CA ASN A 137 6.04 8.00 -16.01
C ASN A 137 4.78 8.60 -16.64
N ASN A 138 4.83 8.90 -17.94
CA ASN A 138 3.76 9.57 -18.68
C ASN A 138 2.41 8.83 -18.58
N ASN A 139 2.42 7.51 -18.36
CA ASN A 139 1.22 6.69 -18.42
C ASN A 139 0.73 6.24 -17.04
N PHE A 140 1.66 6.04 -16.10
CA PHE A 140 1.39 5.38 -14.83
C PHE A 140 2.09 6.02 -13.65
N VAL A 141 1.37 6.03 -12.53
CA VAL A 141 1.86 6.44 -11.22
C VAL A 141 1.81 5.24 -10.29
N ARG A 142 2.95 4.89 -9.69
CA ARG A 142 3.05 3.90 -8.64
C ARG A 142 2.97 4.60 -7.29
N ILE A 143 1.97 4.22 -6.51
CA ILE A 143 1.77 4.71 -5.15
C ILE A 143 1.99 3.58 -4.14
N SER A 144 2.57 3.93 -3.00
CA SER A 144 2.68 3.08 -1.82
C SER A 144 1.73 3.65 -0.77
N ASP A 145 0.50 3.12 -0.77
CA ASP A 145 -0.60 3.64 0.04
C ASP A 145 -0.60 2.98 1.44
N PRO A 146 -0.57 3.74 2.54
CA PRO A 146 -0.55 3.16 3.88
C PRO A 146 -1.76 2.28 4.20
N SER A 147 -2.95 2.59 3.68
CA SER A 147 -4.16 1.80 3.91
C SER A 147 -4.30 0.65 2.91
N LEU A 148 -3.98 0.88 1.64
CA LEU A 148 -4.28 -0.08 0.55
C LEU A 148 -3.08 -0.87 0.02
N GLY A 149 -1.86 -0.50 0.39
CA GLY A 149 -0.63 -1.13 -0.09
C GLY A 149 -0.15 -0.58 -1.44
N LYS A 150 0.76 -1.30 -2.11
CA LYS A 150 1.32 -0.91 -3.41
C LYS A 150 0.23 -0.92 -4.49
N ARG A 151 0.08 0.18 -5.21
CA ARG A 151 -0.86 0.30 -6.35
C ARG A 151 -0.21 0.99 -7.53
N VAL A 152 -0.67 0.64 -8.73
CA VAL A 152 -0.35 1.35 -9.97
C VAL A 152 -1.64 1.92 -10.53
N LEU A 153 -1.66 3.22 -10.75
CA LEU A 153 -2.78 3.96 -11.32
C LEU A 153 -2.37 4.47 -12.71
N SER A 154 -3.34 4.64 -13.61
CA SER A 154 -3.08 5.48 -14.78
C SER A 154 -2.86 6.93 -14.34
N THR A 155 -2.11 7.69 -15.12
CA THR A 155 -1.90 9.13 -14.86
C THR A 155 -3.24 9.86 -14.71
N TYR A 156 -4.22 9.53 -15.56
CA TYR A 156 -5.59 10.06 -15.46
C TYR A 156 -6.25 9.78 -14.10
N GLN A 157 -6.26 8.51 -13.66
CA GLN A 157 -6.86 8.11 -12.37
C GLN A 157 -6.16 8.80 -11.19
N PHE A 158 -4.83 8.95 -11.27
CA PHE A 158 -4.07 9.65 -10.26
C PHE A 158 -4.40 11.14 -10.24
N GLN A 159 -4.49 11.80 -11.40
CA GLN A 159 -4.85 13.22 -11.51
C GLN A 159 -6.21 13.53 -10.89
N GLU A 160 -7.23 12.71 -11.14
CA GLU A 160 -8.57 12.89 -10.55
C GLU A 160 -8.54 12.93 -9.01
N MET A 161 -7.57 12.25 -8.40
CA MET A 161 -7.40 12.19 -6.95
C MET A 161 -6.42 13.25 -6.43
N TRP A 162 -5.41 13.64 -7.21
CA TRP A 162 -4.29 14.47 -6.77
C TRP A 162 -4.43 15.97 -7.10
N GLU A 163 -5.14 16.32 -8.17
CA GLU A 163 -5.43 17.71 -8.55
C GLU A 163 -6.43 18.35 -7.58
N THR A 164 -5.93 18.78 -6.43
CA THR A 164 -6.74 19.23 -5.29
C THR A 164 -6.76 20.75 -5.12
N ARG A 165 -6.03 21.48 -5.96
CA ARG A 165 -5.97 22.94 -5.97
C ARG A 165 -6.78 23.50 -7.13
N ALA A 166 -7.41 24.66 -6.93
CA ALA A 166 -8.13 25.40 -7.97
C ALA A 166 -7.21 26.16 -8.95
N ASP A 167 -5.89 26.02 -8.79
CA ASP A 167 -4.88 26.65 -9.65
C ASP A 167 -4.91 26.03 -11.06
N ASN A 168 -4.65 26.81 -12.10
CA ASN A 168 -4.68 26.31 -13.48
C ASN A 168 -3.44 25.49 -13.87
N HIS A 169 -2.32 25.64 -13.15
CA HIS A 169 -1.05 25.03 -13.49
C HIS A 169 -0.46 24.20 -12.35
N LEU A 170 -0.38 24.76 -11.13
CA LEU A 170 0.18 24.10 -9.95
C LEU A 170 -0.93 23.41 -9.16
N LYS A 171 -1.46 22.32 -9.71
CA LYS A 171 -2.69 21.67 -9.22
C LYS A 171 -2.49 20.68 -8.07
N GLY A 172 -1.33 20.05 -8.00
CA GLY A 172 -1.03 19.03 -7.02
C GLY A 172 -0.23 19.56 -5.84
N LYS A 173 -0.29 18.87 -4.70
CA LYS A 173 0.53 19.16 -3.52
C LYS A 173 1.39 17.95 -3.18
N ILE A 174 2.68 18.17 -2.95
CA ILE A 174 3.65 17.15 -2.55
C ILE A 174 4.53 17.63 -1.40
N LEU A 175 5.09 16.69 -0.67
CA LEU A 175 6.17 16.89 0.28
C LEU A 175 7.43 16.20 -0.23
N VAL A 176 8.46 16.99 -0.48
CA VAL A 176 9.79 16.50 -0.82
C VAL A 176 10.59 16.36 0.46
N ILE A 177 11.25 15.22 0.63
CA ILE A 177 12.10 14.91 1.80
C ILE A 177 13.52 14.74 1.28
N LEU A 178 14.46 15.46 1.87
CA LEU A 178 15.88 15.45 1.53
C LEU A 178 16.70 15.05 2.77
N PRO A 179 17.74 14.22 2.61
CA PRO A 179 18.61 13.87 3.72
C PRO A 179 19.49 15.08 4.10
N LYS A 180 19.84 15.22 5.38
CA LYS A 180 20.90 16.15 5.79
C LYS A 180 22.28 15.52 5.54
N ASP A 181 22.48 14.27 5.98
CA ASP A 181 23.75 13.52 5.87
C ASP A 181 23.58 12.01 5.56
N GLN A 182 22.41 11.58 5.08
CA GLN A 182 22.06 10.15 4.88
C GLN A 182 22.21 9.68 3.42
N SER A 183 22.62 8.42 3.23
CA SER A 183 22.67 7.76 1.91
C SER A 183 21.28 7.31 1.44
N SER A 184 20.99 7.43 0.14
CA SER A 184 19.71 7.01 -0.45
C SER A 184 19.79 5.67 -1.19
N ASN A 185 18.72 4.90 -1.16
CA ASN A 185 18.52 3.70 -1.95
C ASN A 185 17.73 4.01 -3.22
N SER A 186 18.44 4.07 -4.35
CA SER A 186 17.83 4.38 -5.64
C SER A 186 16.84 3.32 -6.15
N SER A 187 16.81 2.10 -5.58
CA SER A 187 15.92 1.03 -6.07
C SER A 187 14.46 1.20 -5.66
N PHE A 188 14.17 2.01 -4.64
CA PHE A 188 12.81 2.22 -4.16
C PHE A 188 11.98 3.10 -5.12
N PHE A 189 12.63 4.01 -5.85
CA PHE A 189 11.97 4.85 -6.85
C PHE A 189 12.21 4.33 -8.27
N THR A 190 11.17 4.28 -9.10
CA THR A 190 11.32 3.82 -10.49
C THR A 190 10.58 4.69 -11.51
N LYS A 191 11.23 4.90 -12.66
CA LYS A 191 10.60 5.46 -13.88
C LYS A 191 9.94 4.40 -14.75
N ASN A 192 10.33 3.13 -14.59
CA ASN A 192 9.82 2.02 -15.38
C ASN A 192 8.57 1.41 -14.74
N VAL A 193 7.55 2.23 -14.52
CA VAL A 193 6.27 1.78 -13.97
C VAL A 193 5.48 1.04 -15.06
N LYS A 194 5.04 -0.18 -14.77
CA LYS A 194 4.20 -1.01 -15.65
C LYS A 194 2.89 -1.36 -14.94
N GLN A 195 1.80 -1.49 -15.70
CA GLN A 195 0.55 -2.01 -15.15
C GLN A 195 0.69 -3.48 -14.73
N PRO A 196 0.06 -3.88 -13.62
CA PRO A 196 -0.12 -5.29 -13.29
C PRO A 196 -0.99 -5.97 -14.35
N THR A 197 -0.75 -7.26 -14.59
CA THR A 197 -1.57 -8.04 -15.52
C THR A 197 -3.01 -8.19 -15.00
N THR A 198 -3.98 -8.39 -15.89
CA THR A 198 -5.40 -8.62 -15.53
C THR A 198 -5.55 -9.78 -14.55
N GLN A 199 -4.73 -10.82 -14.68
CA GLN A 199 -4.69 -11.93 -13.75
C GLN A 199 -4.25 -11.47 -12.36
N ALA A 200 -3.13 -10.73 -12.24
CA ALA A 200 -2.67 -10.20 -10.97
C ALA A 200 -3.72 -9.29 -10.31
N ILE A 201 -4.44 -8.46 -11.08
CA ILE A 201 -5.51 -7.60 -10.56
C ILE A 201 -6.68 -8.43 -10.01
N LYS A 202 -7.15 -9.45 -10.74
CA LYS A 202 -8.27 -10.31 -10.30
C LYS A 202 -7.94 -11.04 -8.99
N PHE A 203 -6.73 -11.55 -8.84
CA PHE A 203 -6.29 -12.22 -7.62
C PHE A 203 -6.08 -11.26 -6.44
N LEU A 204 -5.52 -10.05 -6.67
CA LEU A 204 -5.43 -9.01 -5.64
C LEU A 204 -6.82 -8.53 -5.16
N ALA A 205 -7.84 -8.61 -6.02
CA ALA A 205 -9.21 -8.26 -5.66
C ALA A 205 -9.93 -9.35 -4.85
N SER A 206 -9.55 -10.62 -4.99
CA SER A 206 -10.14 -11.74 -4.22
C SER A 206 -9.60 -11.88 -2.80
N GLU A 207 -8.45 -11.24 -2.48
CA GLU A 207 -7.86 -11.24 -1.13
C GLU A 207 -8.09 -9.91 -0.36
N ARG A 208 -9.16 -9.17 -0.72
CA ARG A 208 -9.55 -7.92 -0.03
C ARG A 208 -10.44 -8.16 1.17
#